data_AF-E3CX45-F1
#
_entry.id   AF-E3CX45-F1
#
_cell.length_a   1.000
_cell.length_b   1.000
_cell.length_c   1.000
_cell.angle_alpha   90.00
_cell.angle_beta   90.00
_cell.angle_gamma   90.00
#
_symmetry.space_group_name_H-M   'P 1'
#
loop_
_entity.id
_entity.type
_entity.pdbx_description
1 polymer ?
#
loop_
_entity_poly.entity_id
_entity_poly.type
_entity_poly.pdbx_seq_one_letter_code
_entity_poly.pdbx_strand_id
1 'polypeptide(L)'
;MSHHHLTREDRESIVVGLRVGLSLSEMAKHLGRHRSILSREVHRNGGPSGYSGVKAQNRYQAVRQGCRRSLKVADPAIKEALRLGMERHWPRNR
;
A
#
# COMPACT_ATOMS: atom_id res chain seq x y z
N MET A 1 12.11 -8.28 9.81
CA MET A 1 12.06 -7.47 8.58
C MET A 1 11.56 -6.07 8.93
N SER A 2 12.36 -5.03 8.70
CA SER A 2 11.94 -3.63 8.88
C SER A 2 10.96 -3.26 7.76
N HIS A 3 9.66 -3.37 8.00
CA HIS A 3 8.67 -2.86 7.06
C HIS A 3 8.72 -1.32 7.07
N HIS A 4 9.29 -0.70 6.04
CA HIS A 4 9.32 0.78 5.96
C HIS A 4 7.94 1.41 5.73
N HIS A 5 6.95 0.63 5.30
CA HIS A 5 5.58 1.09 5.06
C HIS A 5 4.69 0.78 6.26
N LEU A 6 3.85 1.75 6.62
CA LEU A 6 2.77 1.53 7.57
C LEU A 6 1.76 0.57 6.96
N THR A 7 1.29 -0.39 7.75
CA THR A 7 0.21 -1.30 7.39
C THR A 7 -1.15 -0.65 7.61
N ARG A 8 -2.24 -1.39 7.36
CA ARG A 8 -3.59 -0.91 7.68
C ARG A 8 -3.79 -0.82 9.18
N GLU A 9 -3.28 -1.80 9.92
CA GLU A 9 -3.36 -1.92 11.37
C GLU A 9 -2.57 -0.80 12.07
N ASP A 10 -1.39 -0.45 11.53
CA ASP A 10 -0.63 0.71 11.98
C ASP A 10 -1.49 1.99 11.86
N ARG A 11 -2.17 2.18 10.72
CA ARG A 11 -3.00 3.36 10.46
C ARG A 11 -4.24 3.41 11.34
N GLU A 12 -4.88 2.26 11.59
CA GLU A 12 -6.02 2.15 12.51
C GLU A 12 -5.60 2.50 13.94
N SER A 13 -4.44 2.03 14.38
CA SER A 13 -3.87 2.38 15.68
C SER A 13 -3.55 3.87 15.80
N ILE A 14 -3.06 4.51 14.73
CA ILE A 14 -2.87 5.97 14.70
C ILE A 14 -4.21 6.70 14.84
N VAL A 15 -5.28 6.25 14.16
CA VAL A 15 -6.61 6.84 14.31
C VAL A 15 -7.09 6.76 15.75
N VAL A 16 -6.97 5.59 16.39
CA VAL A 16 -7.37 5.40 17.79
C VAL A 16 -6.54 6.30 18.70
N GLY A 17 -5.21 6.29 18.55
CA GLY A 17 -4.31 7.09 19.38
C GLY A 17 -4.56 8.58 19.28
N LEU A 18 -4.84 9.11 18.08
CA LEU A 18 -5.23 10.52 17.91
C LEU A 18 -6.56 10.85 18.59
N ARG A 19 -7.55 9.94 18.53
CA ARG A 19 -8.86 10.14 19.19
C ARG A 19 -8.77 10.18 20.71
N VAL A 20 -7.86 9.40 21.30
CA VAL A 20 -7.64 9.39 22.75
C VAL A 20 -6.58 10.41 23.19
N GLY A 21 -6.07 11.24 22.28
CA GLY A 21 -5.13 12.32 22.60
C GLY A 21 -3.68 11.90 22.81
N LEU A 22 -3.27 10.71 22.35
CA LEU A 22 -1.87 10.27 22.44
C LEU A 22 -0.97 11.11 21.54
N SER A 23 0.25 11.36 22.02
CA SER A 23 1.30 11.99 21.22
C SER A 23 1.81 11.05 20.12
N LEU A 24 2.36 11.63 19.05
CA LEU A 24 3.02 10.88 17.98
C LEU A 24 4.18 10.01 18.51
N SER A 25 4.83 10.44 19.60
CA SER A 25 5.95 9.71 20.21
C SER A 25 5.49 8.45 20.95
N GLU A 26 4.36 8.52 21.66
CA GLU A 26 3.78 7.36 22.36
C GLU A 26 3.28 6.33 21.36
N MET A 27 2.49 6.76 20.36
CA MET A 27 2.02 5.88 19.30
C MET A 27 3.18 5.21 18.55
N ALA A 28 4.25 5.95 18.28
CA ALA A 28 5.43 5.42 17.61
C ALA A 28 6.09 4.29 18.42
N LYS A 29 6.23 4.47 19.75
CA LYS A 29 6.75 3.43 20.64
C LYS A 29 5.85 2.19 20.65
N HIS A 30 4.53 2.37 20.77
CA HIS A 30 3.58 1.26 20.77
C HIS A 30 3.58 0.47 19.46
N LEU A 31 3.72 1.15 18.32
CA LEU A 31 3.77 0.52 17.01
C LEU A 31 5.15 -0.03 16.63
N GLY A 32 6.19 0.20 17.44
CA GLY A 32 7.57 -0.13 17.07
C GLY A 32 8.04 0.62 15.82
N ARG A 33 7.53 1.84 15.60
CA ARG A 33 7.84 2.69 14.43
C ARG A 33 8.61 3.94 14.84
N HIS A 34 9.31 4.55 13.90
CA HIS A 34 9.97 5.82 14.15
C HIS A 34 8.94 6.97 14.16
N ARG A 35 9.05 7.89 15.13
CA ARG A 35 8.17 9.08 15.25
C ARG A 35 8.04 9.86 13.94
N SER A 36 9.14 10.02 13.19
CA SER A 36 9.10 10.79 11.94
C SER A 36 8.25 10.15 10.85
N ILE A 37 8.03 8.82 10.90
CA ILE A 37 7.14 8.11 9.98
C ILE A 37 5.69 8.52 10.27
N LEU A 38 5.29 8.45 11.55
CA LEU A 38 3.95 8.83 11.98
C LEU A 38 3.67 10.32 11.70
N SER A 39 4.61 11.20 12.02
CA SER A 39 4.47 12.64 11.73
C SER A 39 4.22 12.90 10.24
N ARG A 40 5.05 12.32 9.36
CA ARG A 40 4.89 12.46 7.91
C ARG A 40 3.58 11.86 7.41
N GLU A 41 3.17 10.71 7.95
CA GLU A 41 1.91 10.07 7.59
C GLU A 41 0.71 10.93 7.98
N VAL A 42 0.64 11.39 9.23
CA VAL A 42 -0.48 12.18 9.75
C VAL A 42 -0.57 13.50 9.00
N HIS A 43 0.55 14.21 8.84
CA HIS A 43 0.59 15.49 8.12
C HIS A 43 0.12 15.35 6.66
N ARG A 44 0.59 14.31 5.95
CA ARG A 44 0.22 14.08 4.53
C ARG A 44 -1.27 13.74 4.35
N ASN A 45 -1.92 13.18 5.37
CA ASN A 45 -3.27 12.62 5.27
C ASN A 45 -4.30 13.36 6.13
N GLY A 46 -4.12 14.67 6.32
CA GLY A 46 -5.14 15.55 6.93
C GLY A 46 -4.78 16.12 8.30
N GLY A 47 -3.58 15.85 8.82
CA GLY A 47 -3.12 16.34 10.11
C GLY A 47 -3.82 15.69 11.30
N PRO A 48 -3.45 16.05 12.54
CA PRO A 48 -3.97 15.39 13.75
C PRO A 48 -5.49 15.44 13.91
N SER A 49 -6.13 16.54 13.48
CA SER A 49 -7.59 16.73 13.57
C SER A 49 -8.38 16.09 12.42
N GLY A 50 -7.75 15.90 11.25
CA GLY A 50 -8.40 15.41 10.04
C GLY A 50 -7.95 14.03 9.58
N TYR A 51 -7.09 13.35 10.35
CA TYR A 51 -6.50 12.08 9.95
C TYR A 51 -7.56 10.98 9.79
N SER A 52 -7.49 10.27 8.65
CA SER A 52 -8.31 9.08 8.39
C SER A 52 -7.45 7.94 7.86
N GLY A 53 -7.38 6.84 8.61
CA GLY A 53 -6.62 5.65 8.22
C GLY A 53 -7.11 5.04 6.90
N VAL A 54 -8.42 5.07 6.65
CA VAL A 54 -9.01 4.60 5.38
C VAL A 54 -8.56 5.46 4.21
N LYS A 55 -8.65 6.80 4.33
CA LYS A 55 -8.19 7.71 3.26
C LYS A 55 -6.69 7.55 3.00
N ALA A 56 -5.89 7.43 4.06
CA ALA A 56 -4.45 7.21 3.96
C ALA A 56 -4.11 5.88 3.26
N GLN A 57 -4.81 4.79 3.60
CA GLN A 57 -4.64 3.49 2.96
C GLN A 57 -5.02 3.53 1.48
N ASN A 58 -6.18 4.12 1.14
CA ASN A 58 -6.64 4.24 -0.24
C ASN A 58 -5.67 5.07 -1.09
N ARG A 59 -5.15 6.18 -0.53
CA ARG A 59 -4.13 7.00 -1.18
C ARG A 59 -2.86 6.19 -1.44
N TYR A 60 -2.38 5.44 -0.44
CA TYR A 60 -1.20 4.58 -0.59
C TYR A 60 -1.42 3.54 -1.71
N GLN A 61 -2.58 2.88 -1.74
CA GLN A 61 -2.91 1.90 -2.76
C GLN A 61 -2.98 2.53 -4.16
N ALA A 62 -3.63 3.68 -4.32
CA ALA A 62 -3.72 4.37 -5.60
C ALA A 62 -2.34 4.74 -6.18
N VAL A 63 -1.46 5.32 -5.34
CA VAL A 63 -0.08 5.64 -5.75
C VAL A 63 0.67 4.38 -6.14
N ARG A 64 0.58 3.32 -5.31
CA ARG A 64 1.27 2.06 -5.59
C ARG A 64 0.76 1.37 -6.86
N GLN A 65 -0.54 1.45 -7.15
CA GLN A 65 -1.12 0.94 -8.38
C GLN A 65 -0.63 1.73 -9.59
N GLY A 66 -0.62 3.06 -9.51
CA GLY A 66 -0.13 3.92 -10.60
C GLY A 66 1.37 3.75 -10.91
N CYS A 67 2.19 3.39 -9.91
CA CYS A 67 3.61 3.11 -10.13
C CYS A 67 3.91 1.70 -10.65
N ARG A 68 2.92 0.79 -10.74
CA ARG A 68 3.17 -0.57 -11.26
C ARG A 68 3.31 -0.49 -12.77
N ARG A 69 4.36 -1.13 -13.30
CA ARG A 69 4.45 -1.38 -14.74
C ARG A 69 3.24 -2.19 -15.18
N SER A 70 2.64 -1.79 -16.29
CA SER A 70 1.63 -2.59 -16.96
C SER A 70 2.22 -3.95 -17.30
N LEU A 71 1.43 -5.01 -17.08
CA LEU A 71 1.83 -6.34 -17.50
C LEU A 71 1.86 -6.38 -19.04
N LYS A 72 2.91 -6.93 -19.63
CA LYS A 72 3.00 -7.08 -21.09
C LYS A 72 1.81 -7.87 -21.66
N VAL A 73 1.31 -8.86 -20.92
CA VAL A 73 0.14 -9.67 -21.30
C VAL A 73 -1.19 -8.90 -21.29
N ALA A 74 -1.21 -7.66 -20.81
CA ALA A 74 -2.38 -6.80 -20.93
C ALA A 74 -2.55 -6.27 -22.36
N ASP A 75 -1.48 -6.25 -23.17
CA ASP A 75 -1.56 -5.97 -24.60
C ASP A 75 -2.21 -7.17 -25.33
N PRO A 76 -3.35 -6.98 -26.02
CA PRO A 76 -4.04 -8.05 -26.73
C PRO A 76 -3.17 -8.75 -27.77
N ALA A 77 -2.29 -8.02 -28.47
CA ALA A 77 -1.40 -8.60 -29.47
C ALA A 77 -0.36 -9.52 -28.84
N ILE A 78 0.22 -9.09 -27.71
CA ILE A 78 1.15 -9.92 -26.94
C ILE A 78 0.44 -11.14 -26.34
N LYS A 79 -0.78 -10.96 -25.83
CA LYS A 79 -1.58 -12.05 -25.25
C LYS A 79 -1.90 -13.13 -26.30
N GLU A 80 -2.29 -12.72 -27.50
CA GLU A 80 -2.61 -13.65 -28.58
C GLU A 80 -1.35 -14.33 -29.13
N ALA A 81 -0.25 -13.59 -29.30
CA ALA A 81 1.03 -14.18 -29.67
C ALA A 81 1.51 -15.23 -28.66
N LEU A 82 1.33 -14.97 -27.36
CA LEU A 82 1.58 -15.94 -26.28
C LEU A 82 0.69 -17.17 -26.40
N ARG A 83 -0.62 -17.00 -26.61
CA ARG A 83 -1.57 -18.12 -26.77
C ARG A 83 -1.16 -19.03 -27.92
N LEU A 84 -0.91 -18.45 -29.10
CA LEU A 84 -0.50 -19.18 -30.29
C LEU A 84 0.85 -19.87 -30.12
N GLY A 85 1.81 -19.21 -29.46
CA GLY A 85 3.11 -19.79 -29.14
C GLY A 85 3.01 -20.98 -28.18
N MET A 86 2.16 -20.86 -27.15
CA MET A 86 1.89 -21.95 -26.20
C MET A 86 1.24 -23.15 -26.89
N GLU A 87 0.23 -22.92 -27.75
CA GLU A 87 -0.42 -24.01 -28.52
C GLU A 87 0.54 -24.72 -29.48
N ARG A 88 1.48 -23.98 -30.07
CA ARG A 88 2.43 -24.51 -31.04
C ARG A 88 3.56 -25.32 -30.39
N HIS A 89 4.05 -24.90 -29.23
CA HIS A 89 5.28 -25.45 -28.63
C HIS A 89 5.07 -26.19 -27.32
N TRP A 90 3.90 -26.05 -26.71
CA TRP A 90 3.49 -26.76 -25.50
C TRP A 90 2.05 -27.26 -25.65
N PRO A 91 1.77 -28.17 -26.61
CA PRO A 91 0.46 -28.78 -26.69
C PRO A 91 0.16 -29.44 -25.34
N ARG A 92 -1.04 -29.20 -24.79
CA ARG A 92 -1.46 -29.88 -23.55
C ARG A 92 -1.38 -31.38 -23.80
N ASN A 93 -0.37 -32.04 -23.24
CA ASN A 93 -0.33 -33.50 -23.18
C ASN A 93 -1.64 -33.95 -22.53
N ARG A 94 -2.39 -34.74 -23.30
CA ARG A 94 -3.67 -35.32 -22.91
C ARG A 94 -3.42 -36.64 -22.19
#